data_AF-Q9NS84-F1
#
_entry.id   AF-Q9NS84-F1
#
_cell.length_a   1.000
_cell.length_b   1.000
_cell.length_c   1.000
_cell.angle_alpha   90.00
_cell.angle_beta   90.00
_cell.angle_gamma   90.00
#
_symmetry.space_group_name_H-M   'P 1'
#
loop_
_entity.id
_entity.type
_entity.pdbx_description
1 polymer ?
#
loop_
_entity_poly.entity_id
_entity_poly.type
_entity_poly.pdbx_seq_one_letter_code
_entity_poly.pdbx_strand_id
1 'polypeptide(L)'
;MKGRRRRRREYCKFALLLVLYTLVLLLVPSVLDGGRDGDKGAEHCPGLQRSLGVWSLEAAAAGEREQGAEARAAEEGGANQSPRFPSNLSGAVGEAVSREKQHIYVHATWRTGSSFLGELFNQHPDVFYLYEPMWHLWQALYPGDAESLQGALRDMLRSLFRCDFSVLRLYAPPGDPAARAPDTANLTTAALFRWRTNKVICSPPLCPGAPRARAEVGLVEDTACERSCPPVAIRALEAECRKYPVVVIKDVRLLDLGVLVPLLRDPGLNLKVVQLFRDPRAVHNSRLKSRQGLLRESIQVLRTRQRGDRFHRVLLAHGVGARPGGQSRALPAAPRADFFLTGALEVICEAWLRDLLFARGAPAWLRRRYLRLRYEDLVRQPRAQLRRLLRFSGLRALAALDAFALNMTRGAAYGADRPFHLSARDAREAVHAWRERLSREQVRQVEAACAPAMRLLAYPRSGEEGDAEQPREGETPLEMDADGAT
;
A
#
# COMPACT_ATOMS: atom_id res chain seq x y z
N MET A 1 60.28 -3.15 -35.63
CA MET A 1 58.85 -3.37 -36.00
C MET A 1 58.30 -4.78 -35.73
N LYS A 2 59.11 -5.85 -35.57
CA LYS A 2 58.63 -7.23 -35.34
C LYS A 2 57.92 -7.47 -33.98
N GLY A 3 58.31 -6.76 -32.91
CA GLY A 3 57.72 -6.94 -31.56
C GLY A 3 56.26 -6.47 -31.42
N ARG A 4 55.86 -5.36 -32.08
CA ARG A 4 54.47 -4.86 -32.02
C ARG A 4 53.48 -5.78 -32.73
N ARG A 5 53.87 -6.44 -33.83
CA ARG A 5 53.01 -7.42 -34.52
C ARG A 5 52.78 -8.67 -33.67
N ARG A 6 53.79 -9.14 -32.93
CA ARG A 6 53.67 -10.30 -32.03
C ARG A 6 52.71 -10.01 -30.86
N ARG A 7 52.85 -8.85 -30.20
CA ARG A 7 51.90 -8.41 -29.15
C ARG A 7 50.47 -8.31 -29.65
N ARG A 8 50.24 -7.74 -30.84
CA ARG A 8 48.88 -7.62 -31.40
C ARG A 8 48.24 -8.97 -31.67
N ARG A 9 49.03 -9.97 -32.11
CA ARG A 9 48.58 -11.36 -32.30
C ARG A 9 48.21 -12.04 -30.97
N GLU A 10 49.00 -11.81 -29.92
CA GLU A 10 48.71 -12.31 -28.56
C GLU A 10 47.42 -11.70 -28.00
N TYR A 11 47.22 -10.38 -28.14
CA TYR A 11 45.98 -9.72 -27.71
C TYR A 11 44.75 -10.22 -28.48
N CYS A 12 44.85 -10.45 -29.80
CA CYS A 12 43.74 -11.04 -30.56
C CYS A 12 43.40 -12.46 -30.09
N LYS A 13 44.40 -13.29 -29.76
CA LYS A 13 44.17 -14.63 -29.20
C LYS A 13 43.48 -14.56 -27.84
N PHE A 14 43.92 -13.65 -26.96
CA PHE A 14 43.31 -13.45 -25.65
C PHE A 14 41.87 -12.96 -25.75
N ALA A 15 41.59 -12.02 -26.65
CA ALA A 15 40.23 -11.54 -26.92
C ALA A 15 39.33 -12.65 -27.45
N LEU A 16 39.84 -13.49 -28.36
CA LEU A 16 39.10 -14.65 -28.89
C LEU A 16 38.79 -15.68 -27.79
N LEU A 17 39.77 -15.99 -26.93
CA LEU A 17 39.58 -16.88 -25.77
C LEU A 17 38.52 -16.33 -24.79
N LEU A 18 38.54 -15.03 -24.53
CA LEU A 18 37.54 -14.37 -23.67
C LEU A 18 36.12 -14.47 -24.26
N VAL A 19 35.98 -14.22 -25.57
CA VAL A 19 34.68 -14.34 -26.27
C VAL A 19 34.18 -15.78 -26.22
N LEU A 20 35.05 -16.76 -26.50
CA LEU A 20 34.71 -18.18 -26.47
C LEU A 20 34.31 -18.64 -25.05
N TYR A 21 35.04 -18.19 -24.03
CA TYR A 21 34.71 -18.45 -22.63
C TYR A 21 33.36 -17.86 -22.22
N THR A 22 33.05 -16.63 -22.62
CA THR A 22 31.71 -16.05 -22.38
C THR A 22 30.60 -16.78 -23.13
N LEU A 23 30.86 -17.29 -24.34
CA LEU A 23 29.90 -18.08 -25.11
C LEU A 23 29.59 -19.42 -24.42
N VAL A 24 30.63 -20.09 -23.92
CA VAL A 24 30.48 -21.33 -23.13
C VAL A 24 29.68 -21.06 -21.85
N LEU A 25 29.98 -20.01 -21.10
CA LEU A 25 29.22 -19.65 -19.89
C LEU A 25 27.74 -19.31 -20.15
N LEU A 26 27.41 -18.80 -21.35
CA LEU A 26 26.03 -18.55 -21.75
C LEU A 26 25.31 -19.82 -22.23
N LEU A 27 26.05 -20.78 -22.79
CA LEU A 27 25.51 -22.06 -23.28
C LEU A 27 25.36 -23.11 -22.18
N VAL A 28 26.21 -23.12 -21.14
CA VAL A 28 26.15 -24.10 -20.04
C VAL A 28 24.77 -24.14 -19.36
N PRO A 29 24.12 -23.00 -19.01
CA PRO A 29 22.76 -23.02 -18.47
C PRO A 29 21.72 -23.55 -19.47
N SER A 30 21.95 -23.35 -20.77
CA SER A 30 21.00 -23.73 -21.84
C SER A 30 21.10 -25.20 -22.22
N VAL A 31 22.28 -25.83 -22.04
CA VAL A 31 22.53 -27.25 -22.32
C VAL A 31 22.23 -28.12 -21.10
N LEU A 32 22.38 -27.59 -19.88
CA LEU A 32 22.03 -28.31 -18.65
C LEU A 32 20.51 -28.36 -18.40
N ASP A 33 19.72 -27.43 -18.96
CA ASP A 33 18.24 -27.46 -18.90
C ASP A 33 17.61 -28.30 -20.05
N GLY A 34 18.36 -28.62 -21.11
CA GLY A 34 17.83 -29.30 -22.31
C GLY A 34 17.86 -30.82 -22.29
N GLY A 35 18.17 -31.45 -21.14
CA GLY A 35 18.48 -32.89 -21.05
C GLY A 35 17.48 -33.75 -20.26
N ARG A 36 16.28 -33.24 -19.96
CA ARG A 36 15.32 -33.97 -19.10
C ARG A 36 13.88 -33.90 -19.60
N ASP A 37 13.67 -34.22 -20.87
CA ASP A 37 12.35 -34.60 -21.40
C ASP A 37 12.33 -36.11 -21.64
N GLY A 38 11.62 -36.81 -20.77
CA GLY A 38 11.51 -38.27 -20.76
C GLY A 38 10.47 -38.73 -19.74
N ASP A 39 9.21 -38.64 -20.17
CA ASP A 39 8.13 -39.58 -19.86
C ASP A 39 7.85 -39.89 -18.37
N LYS A 40 6.83 -39.22 -17.80
CA LYS A 40 5.82 -39.79 -16.86
C LYS A 40 4.81 -38.74 -16.40
N GLY A 41 3.55 -39.18 -16.34
CA GLY A 41 2.35 -38.36 -16.20
C GLY A 41 2.17 -37.56 -14.91
N ALA A 42 1.26 -36.60 -15.00
CA ALA A 42 0.47 -36.06 -13.88
C ALA A 42 1.27 -35.58 -12.65
N GLU A 43 2.34 -34.81 -12.82
CA GLU A 43 3.03 -34.19 -11.68
C GLU A 43 2.42 -32.83 -11.32
N HIS A 44 1.40 -32.93 -10.45
CA HIS A 44 1.30 -32.18 -9.20
C HIS A 44 1.78 -30.71 -9.26
N CYS A 45 0.83 -29.78 -9.44
CA CYS A 45 0.99 -28.41 -8.94
C CYS A 45 1.62 -28.48 -7.55
N PRO A 46 2.71 -27.75 -7.23
CA PRO A 46 3.26 -27.76 -5.89
C PRO A 46 2.10 -27.37 -4.96
N GLY A 47 1.65 -28.33 -4.15
CA GLY A 47 0.41 -28.20 -3.40
C GLY A 47 0.41 -26.86 -2.66
N LEU A 48 -0.76 -26.22 -2.59
CA LEU A 48 -1.00 -24.93 -1.95
C LEU A 48 -0.24 -24.79 -0.61
N GLN A 49 -0.07 -25.89 0.11
CA GLN A 49 0.72 -26.01 1.35
C GLN A 49 2.23 -25.74 1.25
N ARG A 50 2.90 -26.09 0.13
CA ARG A 50 4.31 -25.74 -0.12
C ARG A 50 4.49 -24.28 -0.51
N SER A 51 3.49 -23.68 -1.16
CA SER A 51 3.47 -22.25 -1.49
C SER A 51 3.14 -21.37 -0.27
N LEU A 52 2.52 -21.95 0.76
CA LEU A 52 2.21 -21.33 2.06
C LEU A 52 3.28 -21.59 3.13
N GLY A 53 4.54 -21.85 2.71
CA GLY A 53 5.65 -22.32 3.54
C GLY A 53 5.74 -21.71 4.94
N VAL A 54 6.02 -22.55 5.94
CA VAL A 54 6.13 -22.29 7.40
C VAL A 54 4.81 -21.90 8.10
N TRP A 55 3.85 -21.28 7.43
CA TRP A 55 2.67 -20.68 8.09
C TRP A 55 1.44 -21.61 8.19
N SER A 56 1.34 -22.70 7.42
CA SER A 56 0.20 -23.64 7.57
C SER A 56 0.23 -24.39 8.90
N LEU A 57 1.43 -24.63 9.46
CA LEU A 57 1.61 -25.30 10.75
C LEU A 57 1.38 -24.34 11.93
N GLU A 58 1.88 -23.11 11.85
CA GLU A 58 1.69 -22.11 12.91
C GLU A 58 0.27 -21.52 12.95
N ALA A 59 -0.40 -21.40 11.80
CA ALA A 59 -1.80 -20.98 11.74
C ALA A 59 -2.76 -22.06 12.27
N ALA A 60 -2.47 -23.35 12.03
CA ALA A 60 -3.19 -24.46 12.63
C ALA A 60 -2.99 -24.50 14.16
N ALA A 61 -1.74 -24.40 14.62
CA ALA A 61 -1.41 -24.40 16.06
C ALA A 61 -1.98 -23.19 16.82
N ALA A 62 -2.15 -22.04 16.17
CA ALA A 62 -2.80 -20.87 16.76
C ALA A 62 -4.32 -21.05 16.90
N GLY A 63 -4.98 -21.75 15.97
CA GLY A 63 -6.40 -22.06 16.05
C GLY A 63 -6.74 -23.03 17.19
N GLU A 64 -5.86 -23.99 17.46
CA GLU A 64 -6.02 -24.95 18.58
C GLU A 64 -5.91 -24.27 19.95
N ARG A 65 -5.05 -23.26 20.10
CA ARG A 65 -4.91 -22.49 21.35
C ARG A 65 -6.12 -21.60 21.65
N GLU A 66 -6.74 -21.01 20.64
CA GLU A 66 -7.96 -20.21 20.81
C GLU A 66 -9.17 -21.09 21.12
N GLN A 67 -9.32 -22.26 20.48
CA GLN A 67 -10.36 -23.23 20.84
C GLN A 67 -10.19 -23.74 22.28
N GLY A 68 -8.95 -23.93 22.74
CA GLY A 68 -8.66 -24.27 24.14
C GLY A 68 -8.94 -23.13 25.12
N ALA A 69 -8.83 -21.87 24.71
CA ALA A 69 -9.12 -20.70 25.55
C ALA A 69 -10.63 -20.39 25.64
N GLU A 70 -11.37 -20.51 24.53
CA GLU A 70 -12.84 -20.41 24.52
C GLU A 70 -13.50 -21.57 25.26
N ALA A 71 -12.98 -22.79 25.16
CA ALA A 71 -13.47 -23.93 25.93
C ALA A 71 -13.27 -23.75 27.44
N ARG A 72 -12.12 -23.22 27.88
CA ARG A 72 -11.85 -22.92 29.30
C ARG A 72 -12.73 -21.78 29.85
N ALA A 73 -12.98 -20.75 29.05
CA ALA A 73 -13.89 -19.67 29.44
C ALA A 73 -15.36 -20.11 29.52
N ALA A 74 -15.75 -21.15 28.76
CA ALA A 74 -17.09 -21.75 28.82
C ALA A 74 -17.26 -22.73 30.01
N GLU A 75 -16.21 -23.44 30.42
CA GLU A 75 -16.25 -24.34 31.59
C GLU A 75 -16.23 -23.59 32.94
N GLU A 76 -15.60 -22.42 33.02
CA GLU A 76 -15.58 -21.61 34.26
C GLU A 76 -16.86 -20.77 34.49
N GLY A 77 -17.78 -20.72 33.51
CA GLY A 77 -19.05 -19.97 33.59
C GLY A 77 -20.24 -20.73 34.18
N GLY A 78 -20.05 -21.99 34.59
CA GLY A 78 -21.13 -22.90 34.99
C GLY A 78 -21.21 -23.15 36.50
N ALA A 79 -21.48 -22.14 37.32
CA ALA A 79 -21.81 -22.36 38.74
C ALA A 79 -22.87 -21.37 39.26
N ASN A 80 -24.06 -21.92 39.49
CA ASN A 80 -25.23 -21.32 40.14
C ASN A 80 -24.89 -20.48 41.37
N GLN A 81 -25.43 -19.25 41.44
CA GLN A 81 -26.03 -18.65 42.65
C GLN A 81 -26.66 -17.26 42.35
N SER A 82 -27.99 -17.19 42.39
CA SER A 82 -28.75 -15.97 42.77
C SER A 82 -28.56 -15.72 44.29
N PRO A 83 -28.63 -14.49 44.86
CA PRO A 83 -29.86 -13.67 44.81
C PRO A 83 -29.76 -12.13 45.06
N ARG A 84 -30.91 -11.45 44.84
CA ARG A 84 -31.48 -10.25 45.53
C ARG A 84 -30.82 -8.87 45.38
N PHE A 85 -31.60 -7.96 44.79
CA PHE A 85 -31.48 -6.50 44.91
C PHE A 85 -31.79 -6.00 46.33
N PRO A 86 -31.17 -4.89 46.76
CA PRO A 86 -32.00 -3.74 47.11
C PRO A 86 -31.48 -2.39 46.60
N SER A 87 -32.43 -1.47 46.57
CA SER A 87 -32.43 -0.09 46.08
C SER A 87 -31.57 0.92 46.87
N ASN A 88 -31.25 2.01 46.16
CA ASN A 88 -30.75 3.32 46.61
C ASN A 88 -29.26 3.42 46.97
N LEU A 89 -28.49 4.17 46.17
CA LEU A 89 -28.10 5.55 46.51
C LEU A 89 -27.29 6.20 45.36
N SER A 90 -27.52 7.50 45.23
CA SER A 90 -26.80 8.50 44.43
C SER A 90 -25.29 8.32 44.29
N GLY A 91 -24.76 8.52 43.09
CA GLY A 91 -23.32 8.66 42.88
C GLY A 91 -22.95 8.79 41.40
N ALA A 92 -22.96 10.02 40.89
CA ALA A 92 -22.48 10.35 39.56
C ALA A 92 -20.96 10.11 39.46
N VAL A 93 -20.55 9.06 38.74
CA VAL A 93 -19.25 8.98 38.05
C VAL A 93 -19.50 8.20 36.77
N GLY A 94 -19.62 8.92 35.65
CA GLY A 94 -19.57 8.31 34.33
C GLY A 94 -18.16 7.76 34.12
N GLU A 95 -17.97 6.49 34.44
CA GLU A 95 -16.74 5.76 34.22
C GLU A 95 -16.46 5.75 32.71
N ALA A 96 -15.55 6.62 32.27
CA ALA A 96 -15.06 6.62 30.91
C ALA A 96 -14.28 5.32 30.71
N VAL A 97 -14.96 4.25 30.29
CA VAL A 97 -14.32 3.01 29.84
C VAL A 97 -13.23 3.42 28.85
N SER A 98 -11.97 3.27 29.27
CA SER A 98 -10.81 3.67 28.49
C SER A 98 -10.77 2.80 27.24
N ARG A 99 -11.35 3.32 26.15
CA ARG A 99 -11.33 2.61 24.87
C ARG A 99 -9.88 2.45 24.45
N GLU A 100 -9.46 1.20 24.32
CA GLU A 100 -8.14 0.84 23.82
C GLU A 100 -7.88 1.56 22.47
N LYS A 101 -6.68 2.14 22.32
CA LYS A 101 -6.28 2.85 21.10
C LYS A 101 -6.37 1.92 19.91
N GLN A 102 -7.09 2.33 18.87
CA GLN A 102 -7.24 1.56 17.64
C GLN A 102 -6.18 1.93 16.62
N HIS A 103 -5.62 0.92 15.95
CA HIS A 103 -4.57 1.07 14.96
C HIS A 103 -5.10 0.60 13.61
N ILE A 104 -4.99 1.43 12.59
CA ILE A 104 -5.49 1.12 11.25
C ILE A 104 -4.36 1.26 10.25
N TYR A 105 -4.09 0.18 9.52
CA TYR A 105 -3.22 0.21 8.37
C TYR A 105 -4.04 0.26 7.08
N VAL A 106 -3.92 1.33 6.32
CA VAL A 106 -4.47 1.40 4.96
C VAL A 106 -3.44 0.80 4.01
N HIS A 107 -3.65 -0.47 3.69
CA HIS A 107 -2.84 -1.26 2.76
C HIS A 107 -3.26 -0.96 1.33
N ALA A 108 -2.38 -0.34 0.56
CA ALA A 108 -2.65 0.02 -0.82
C ALA A 108 -1.41 -0.19 -1.67
N THR A 109 -1.51 0.07 -2.97
CA THR A 109 -0.35 0.20 -3.86
C THR A 109 -0.47 1.50 -4.64
N TRP A 110 0.58 1.89 -5.35
CA TRP A 110 0.61 3.15 -6.08
C TRP A 110 -0.58 3.29 -7.05
N ARG A 111 -1.21 4.47 -7.03
CA ARG A 111 -2.29 4.88 -7.93
C ARG A 111 -3.63 4.14 -7.77
N THR A 112 -3.84 3.37 -6.68
CA THR A 112 -5.15 2.76 -6.36
C THR A 112 -6.20 3.76 -5.85
N GLY A 113 -5.83 5.02 -5.59
CA GLY A 113 -6.73 6.01 -4.98
C GLY A 113 -6.57 6.14 -3.46
N SER A 114 -5.50 5.55 -2.90
CA SER A 114 -5.21 5.57 -1.46
C SER A 114 -5.02 6.97 -0.87
N SER A 115 -4.64 7.97 -1.66
CA SER A 115 -4.60 9.37 -1.21
C SER A 115 -6.01 9.89 -0.88
N PHE A 116 -7.03 9.54 -1.67
CA PHE A 116 -8.41 9.92 -1.35
C PHE A 116 -8.92 9.18 -0.11
N LEU A 117 -8.73 7.85 -0.05
CA LEU A 117 -9.14 7.06 1.13
C LEU A 117 -8.45 7.54 2.41
N GLY A 118 -7.14 7.81 2.35
CA GLY A 118 -6.37 8.35 3.47
C GLY A 118 -6.84 9.75 3.89
N GLU A 119 -7.24 10.58 2.94
CA GLU A 119 -7.77 11.92 3.24
C GLU A 119 -9.09 11.85 4.02
N LEU A 120 -9.96 10.87 3.76
CA LEU A 120 -11.17 10.67 4.57
C LEU A 120 -10.83 10.46 6.06
N PHE A 121 -9.74 9.76 6.36
CA PHE A 121 -9.23 9.59 7.73
C PHE A 121 -8.56 10.86 8.26
N ASN A 122 -7.73 11.53 7.46
CA ASN A 122 -7.06 12.80 7.80
C ASN A 122 -8.07 13.86 8.28
N GLN A 123 -9.29 13.83 7.74
CA GLN A 123 -10.34 14.79 8.08
C GLN A 123 -11.06 14.51 9.42
N HIS A 124 -11.03 13.29 9.95
CA HIS A 124 -11.74 12.93 11.18
C HIS A 124 -11.01 13.47 12.42
N PRO A 125 -11.67 14.17 13.37
CA PRO A 125 -11.02 14.81 14.54
C PRO A 125 -10.30 13.81 15.47
N ASP A 126 -10.85 12.60 15.63
CA ASP A 126 -10.27 11.59 16.53
C ASP A 126 -9.14 10.74 15.93
N VAL A 127 -8.66 11.09 14.73
CA VAL A 127 -7.64 10.33 13.99
C VAL A 127 -6.29 11.06 13.95
N PHE A 128 -5.23 10.37 14.36
CA PHE A 128 -3.85 10.75 14.06
C PHE A 128 -3.41 10.07 12.75
N TYR A 129 -3.31 10.85 11.68
CA TYR A 129 -3.07 10.33 10.33
C TYR A 129 -1.60 10.47 9.90
N LEU A 130 -1.01 9.37 9.43
CA LEU A 130 0.33 9.29 8.87
C LEU A 130 0.30 8.93 7.38
N TYR A 131 0.85 9.82 6.56
CA TYR A 131 0.94 9.65 5.11
C TYR A 131 2.28 9.02 4.70
N GLU A 132 2.23 7.79 4.19
CA GLU A 132 3.34 7.05 3.56
C GLU A 132 4.70 7.12 4.29
N PRO A 133 4.75 6.77 5.59
CA PRO A 133 5.99 6.84 6.36
C PRO A 133 7.10 5.94 5.84
N MET A 134 6.79 4.86 5.12
CA MET A 134 7.79 3.92 4.60
C MET A 134 8.56 4.48 3.39
N TRP A 135 8.15 5.65 2.87
CA TRP A 135 8.89 6.35 1.82
C TRP A 135 10.35 6.60 2.25
N HIS A 136 10.57 7.03 3.50
CA HIS A 136 11.89 7.33 4.05
C HIS A 136 12.81 6.11 4.02
N LEU A 137 12.30 4.97 4.50
CA LEU A 137 12.99 3.68 4.46
C LEU A 137 13.34 3.28 3.03
N TRP A 138 12.39 3.38 2.11
CA TRP A 138 12.60 3.01 0.71
C TRP A 138 13.60 3.93 0.00
N GLN A 139 13.60 5.22 0.30
CA GLN A 139 14.57 6.15 -0.27
C GLN A 139 15.98 5.90 0.27
N ALA A 140 16.12 5.71 1.58
CA ALA A 140 17.40 5.48 2.24
C ALA A 140 18.05 4.16 1.79
N LEU A 141 17.25 3.12 1.58
CA LEU A 141 17.74 1.78 1.23
C LEU A 141 17.72 1.47 -0.27
N TYR A 142 17.47 2.46 -1.13
CA TYR A 142 17.53 2.27 -2.58
C TYR A 142 18.95 1.95 -3.07
N PRO A 143 19.17 1.03 -4.05
CA PRO A 143 18.17 0.27 -4.81
C PRO A 143 17.88 -1.12 -4.25
N GLY A 144 17.77 -1.29 -2.93
CA GLY A 144 17.41 -2.56 -2.29
C GLY A 144 16.05 -3.06 -2.78
N ASP A 145 15.92 -4.37 -3.03
CA ASP A 145 14.69 -4.93 -3.59
C ASP A 145 13.50 -4.80 -2.62
N ALA A 146 12.30 -4.62 -3.15
CA ALA A 146 11.13 -4.31 -2.33
C ALA A 146 10.72 -5.44 -1.36
N GLU A 147 11.07 -6.69 -1.68
CA GLU A 147 10.73 -7.86 -0.85
C GLU A 147 11.65 -7.97 0.36
N SER A 148 12.96 -7.73 0.20
CA SER A 148 13.90 -7.73 1.33
C SER A 148 13.63 -6.62 2.35
N LEU A 149 12.98 -5.52 1.94
CA LEU A 149 12.61 -4.41 2.83
C LEU A 149 11.39 -4.67 3.72
N GLN A 150 10.62 -5.73 3.48
CA GLN A 150 9.35 -5.95 4.18
C GLN A 150 9.51 -6.16 5.69
N GLY A 151 10.61 -6.79 6.14
CA GLY A 151 10.91 -6.96 7.56
C GLY A 151 11.15 -5.64 8.28
N ALA A 152 12.01 -4.78 7.71
CA ALA A 152 12.29 -3.45 8.26
C ALA A 152 11.05 -2.54 8.24
N LEU A 153 10.23 -2.65 7.18
CA LEU A 153 8.94 -1.96 7.08
C LEU A 153 8.00 -2.36 8.22
N ARG A 154 7.88 -3.66 8.50
CA ARG A 154 7.06 -4.18 9.62
C ARG A 154 7.51 -3.64 10.97
N ASP A 155 8.81 -3.64 11.21
CA ASP A 155 9.36 -3.20 12.50
C ASP A 155 9.20 -1.67 12.67
N MET A 156 9.35 -0.90 11.58
CA MET A 156 9.04 0.52 11.57
C MET A 156 7.55 0.78 11.83
N LEU A 157 6.62 0.03 11.21
CA LEU A 157 5.18 0.14 11.50
C LEU A 157 4.88 -0.12 12.98
N ARG A 158 5.53 -1.11 13.59
CA ARG A 158 5.37 -1.42 15.02
C ARG A 158 5.71 -0.22 15.90
N SER A 159 6.81 0.47 15.63
CA SER A 159 7.21 1.70 16.35
C SER A 159 6.24 2.85 16.11
N LEU A 160 5.87 3.12 14.84
CA LEU A 160 5.00 4.24 14.50
C LEU A 160 3.60 4.10 15.11
N PHE A 161 3.02 2.89 15.14
CA PHE A 161 1.72 2.67 15.79
C PHE A 161 1.76 2.94 17.30
N ARG A 162 2.93 2.75 17.94
CA ARG A 162 3.17 3.09 19.35
C ARG A 162 3.55 4.55 19.58
N CYS A 163 3.42 5.40 18.56
CA CYS A 163 3.86 6.80 18.59
C CYS A 163 5.34 6.97 18.94
N ASP A 164 6.19 6.01 18.52
CA ASP A 164 7.65 6.14 18.53
C ASP A 164 8.11 6.48 17.11
N PHE A 165 8.39 7.76 16.90
CA PHE A 165 8.81 8.32 15.62
C PHE A 165 10.32 8.52 15.56
N SER A 166 11.04 8.24 16.65
CA SER A 166 12.50 8.24 16.68
C SER A 166 13.11 7.26 15.67
N VAL A 167 12.41 6.16 15.36
CA VAL A 167 12.77 5.18 14.33
C VAL A 167 13.04 5.81 12.95
N LEU A 168 12.37 6.92 12.61
CA LEU A 168 12.57 7.60 11.33
C LEU A 168 13.97 8.19 11.18
N ARG A 169 14.67 8.47 12.29
CA ARG A 169 16.03 9.01 12.28
C ARG A 169 17.03 8.05 11.64
N LEU A 170 16.77 6.74 11.70
CA LEU A 170 17.58 5.71 11.04
C LEU A 170 17.58 5.85 9.50
N TYR A 171 16.56 6.51 8.95
CA TYR A 171 16.35 6.66 7.50
C TYR A 171 16.33 8.14 7.07
N ALA A 172 16.69 9.06 7.96
CA ALA A 172 16.88 10.45 7.60
C ALA A 172 18.13 10.58 6.71
N PRO A 173 18.12 11.46 5.70
CA PRO A 173 19.33 11.73 4.94
C PRO A 173 20.43 12.21 5.92
N PRO A 174 21.68 11.75 5.75
CA PRO A 174 22.78 12.23 6.59
C PRO A 174 22.85 13.76 6.48
N GLY A 175 23.00 14.43 7.63
CA GLY A 175 23.25 15.88 7.67
C GLY A 175 24.52 16.23 6.90
N ASP A 176 24.66 17.51 6.53
CA ASP A 176 25.86 17.99 5.86
C ASP A 176 27.13 17.59 6.65
N PRO A 177 28.03 16.76 6.09
CA PRO A 177 29.27 16.38 6.76
C PRO A 177 30.17 17.57 7.13
N ALA A 178 29.96 18.74 6.51
CA ALA A 178 30.69 19.97 6.81
C ALA A 178 30.14 20.75 8.00
N ALA A 179 28.99 20.37 8.56
CA ALA A 179 28.46 20.99 9.77
C ALA A 179 29.29 20.56 11.00
N ARG A 180 29.90 21.53 11.69
CA ARG A 180 30.81 21.32 12.84
C ARG A 180 30.16 20.77 14.13
N ALA A 181 28.91 20.33 14.08
CA ALA A 181 28.20 19.76 15.22
C ALA A 181 27.66 18.38 14.84
N PRO A 182 27.73 17.37 15.72
CA PRO A 182 27.03 16.11 15.56
C PRO A 182 25.54 16.32 15.85
N ASP A 183 24.90 17.28 15.18
CA ASP A 183 23.45 17.32 15.15
C ASP A 183 23.05 16.21 14.20
N THR A 184 22.67 15.05 14.75
CA THR A 184 21.75 14.15 14.04
C THR A 184 20.67 15.04 13.44
N ALA A 185 20.69 15.25 12.13
CA ALA A 185 19.90 16.26 11.44
C ALA A 185 18.52 16.31 12.10
N ASN A 186 18.19 17.44 12.74
CA ASN A 186 17.00 17.56 13.59
C ASN A 186 15.77 17.29 12.73
N LEU A 187 15.36 16.02 12.67
CA LEU A 187 14.23 15.59 11.87
C LEU A 187 13.00 16.25 12.48
N THR A 188 12.36 17.11 11.70
CA THR A 188 11.18 17.87 12.09
C THR A 188 9.99 17.41 11.26
N THR A 189 8.79 17.87 11.63
CA THR A 189 7.57 17.68 10.85
C THR A 189 7.73 18.07 9.38
N ALA A 190 8.57 19.07 9.05
CA ALA A 190 8.77 19.56 7.68
C ALA A 190 9.32 18.50 6.70
N ALA A 191 9.94 17.43 7.18
CA ALA A 191 10.46 16.34 6.35
C ALA A 191 9.54 15.10 6.33
N LEU A 192 8.41 15.13 7.04
CA LEU A 192 7.61 13.94 7.34
C LEU A 192 6.19 14.05 6.78
N PHE A 193 5.60 12.89 6.52
CA PHE A 193 4.16 12.65 6.42
C PHE A 193 3.35 13.63 5.56
N ARG A 194 3.95 14.16 4.48
CA ARG A 194 3.35 15.21 3.64
C ARG A 194 2.78 16.35 4.49
N TRP A 195 3.62 16.89 5.36
CA TRP A 195 3.20 17.79 6.43
C TRP A 195 2.29 18.95 6.00
N ARG A 196 2.51 19.54 4.82
CA ARG A 196 1.72 20.68 4.29
C ARG A 196 0.23 20.37 4.10
N THR A 197 -0.14 19.09 3.95
CA THR A 197 -1.53 18.64 3.83
C THR A 197 -1.98 17.83 5.06
N ASN A 198 -1.13 17.64 6.05
CA ASN A 198 -1.44 16.81 7.20
C ASN A 198 -2.21 17.63 8.23
N LYS A 199 -3.46 17.24 8.50
CA LYS A 199 -4.36 18.05 9.34
C LYS A 199 -3.91 18.10 10.80
N VAL A 200 -3.19 17.09 11.29
CA VAL A 200 -2.63 17.12 12.65
C VAL A 200 -1.50 18.13 12.75
N ILE A 201 -0.60 18.17 11.76
CA ILE A 201 0.53 19.11 11.74
C ILE A 201 0.06 20.54 11.48
N CYS A 202 -0.90 20.71 10.56
CA CYS A 202 -1.49 22.00 10.19
C CYS A 202 -2.66 22.41 11.10
N SER A 203 -2.59 22.11 12.39
CA SER A 203 -3.60 22.53 13.39
C SER A 203 -2.96 22.69 14.78
N PRO A 204 -3.59 23.43 15.70
CA PRO A 204 -3.13 23.49 17.09
C PRO A 204 -3.18 22.09 17.74
N PRO A 205 -2.27 21.77 18.70
CA PRO A 205 -1.26 22.67 19.27
C PRO A 205 0.04 22.75 18.46
N LEU A 206 0.24 21.90 17.45
CA LEU A 206 1.49 21.87 16.66
C LEU A 206 1.65 23.09 15.76
N CYS A 207 0.53 23.66 15.29
CA CYS A 207 0.51 24.92 14.57
C CYS A 207 -0.53 25.87 15.19
N PRO A 208 -0.13 26.68 16.19
CA PRO A 208 -1.01 27.67 16.81
C PRO A 208 -1.54 28.73 15.82
N GLY A 209 -0.78 29.06 14.78
CA GLY A 209 -1.16 30.01 13.73
C GLY A 209 -1.99 29.41 12.58
N ALA A 210 -2.47 28.16 12.71
CA ALA A 210 -3.22 27.51 11.64
C ALA A 210 -4.50 28.30 11.30
N PRO A 211 -4.85 28.43 10.01
CA PRO A 211 -6.00 29.23 9.58
C PRO A 211 -7.35 28.61 9.96
N ARG A 212 -7.38 27.32 10.30
CA ARG A 212 -8.60 26.55 10.57
C ARG A 212 -8.42 25.61 11.75
N ALA A 213 -9.54 25.29 12.42
CA ALA A 213 -9.55 24.38 13.55
C ALA A 213 -9.46 22.90 13.10
N ARG A 214 -8.85 22.04 13.93
CA ARG A 214 -8.72 20.59 13.66
C ARG A 214 -10.05 19.87 13.41
N ALA A 215 -11.14 20.38 14.00
CA ALA A 215 -12.48 19.81 13.90
C ALA A 215 -13.20 20.18 12.58
N GLU A 216 -12.78 21.25 11.90
CA GLU A 216 -13.41 21.71 10.65
C GLU A 216 -13.03 20.79 9.49
N VAL A 217 -14.00 20.17 8.84
CA VAL A 217 -13.77 19.24 7.73
C VAL A 217 -13.53 20.02 6.44
N GLY A 218 -12.38 19.78 5.79
CA GLY A 218 -11.99 20.39 4.53
C GLY A 218 -10.51 20.15 4.21
N LEU A 219 -10.15 20.15 2.92
CA LEU A 219 -8.74 20.01 2.51
C LEU A 219 -7.90 21.12 3.14
N VAL A 220 -6.74 20.77 3.70
CA VAL A 220 -5.74 21.75 4.15
C VAL A 220 -5.20 22.49 2.94
N GLU A 221 -5.04 23.81 3.06
CA GLU A 221 -4.40 24.62 2.02
C GLU A 221 -2.88 24.60 2.21
N ASP A 222 -2.17 23.88 1.34
CA ASP A 222 -0.73 23.63 1.43
C ASP A 222 0.08 24.90 1.68
N THR A 223 -0.18 25.96 0.89
CA THR A 223 0.58 27.21 0.97
C THR A 223 0.23 28.05 2.20
N ALA A 224 -0.99 27.90 2.74
CA ALA A 224 -1.39 28.61 3.95
C ALA A 224 -0.73 27.94 5.17
N CYS A 225 -0.79 26.60 5.25
CA CYS A 225 -0.10 25.85 6.30
C CYS A 225 1.42 26.09 6.25
N GLU A 226 2.02 26.06 5.07
CA GLU A 226 3.46 26.30 4.93
C GLU A 226 3.90 27.69 5.41
N ARG A 227 3.04 28.71 5.23
CA ARG A 227 3.30 30.07 5.69
C ARG A 227 3.08 30.25 7.20
N SER A 228 2.11 29.56 7.79
CA SER A 228 1.70 29.78 9.18
C SER A 228 2.32 28.81 10.19
N CYS A 229 2.80 27.64 9.75
CA CYS A 229 3.19 26.55 10.63
C CYS A 229 4.71 26.29 10.57
N PRO A 230 5.47 26.61 11.63
CA PRO A 230 6.90 26.33 11.66
C PRO A 230 7.17 24.81 11.78
N PRO A 231 8.37 24.34 11.35
CA PRO A 231 8.79 22.96 11.62
C PRO A 231 8.82 22.65 13.11
N VAL A 232 8.24 21.52 13.52
CA VAL A 232 8.13 21.10 14.91
C VAL A 232 8.99 19.86 15.16
N ALA A 233 9.61 19.77 16.34
CA ALA A 233 10.39 18.60 16.74
C ALA A 233 9.53 17.35 16.84
N ILE A 234 10.07 16.19 16.44
CA ILE A 234 9.37 14.90 16.49
C ILE A 234 8.78 14.59 17.86
N ARG A 235 9.48 14.91 18.95
CA ARG A 235 8.99 14.62 20.32
C ARG A 235 7.63 15.25 20.60
N ALA A 236 7.38 16.45 20.09
CA ALA A 236 6.08 17.11 20.24
C ALA A 236 5.01 16.41 19.38
N LEU A 237 5.36 15.94 18.18
CA LEU A 237 4.47 15.15 17.34
C LEU A 237 4.13 13.78 17.97
N GLU A 238 5.09 13.11 18.60
CA GLU A 238 4.87 11.87 19.37
C GLU A 238 3.94 12.11 20.57
N ALA A 239 4.18 13.19 21.33
CA ALA A 239 3.32 13.59 22.45
C ALA A 239 1.88 13.85 21.98
N GLU A 240 1.71 14.47 20.81
CA GLU A 240 0.41 14.68 20.21
C GLU A 240 -0.24 13.35 19.76
N CYS A 241 0.50 12.47 19.08
CA CYS A 241 0.01 11.14 18.66
C CYS A 241 -0.56 10.30 19.81
N ARG A 242 0.07 10.37 21.00
CA ARG A 242 -0.38 9.60 22.17
C ARG A 242 -1.80 9.98 22.60
N LYS A 243 -2.24 11.22 22.38
CA LYS A 243 -3.57 11.72 22.78
C LYS A 243 -4.73 11.19 21.93
N TYR A 244 -4.48 10.79 20.68
CA TYR A 244 -5.54 10.39 19.76
C TYR A 244 -6.01 8.95 20.02
N PRO A 245 -7.32 8.65 20.03
CA PRO A 245 -7.80 7.28 20.23
C PRO A 245 -7.58 6.38 19.02
N VAL A 246 -7.36 6.95 17.82
CA VAL A 246 -7.15 6.18 16.59
C VAL A 246 -5.91 6.66 15.84
N VAL A 247 -5.01 5.74 15.49
CA VAL A 247 -3.85 6.01 14.64
C VAL A 247 -4.04 5.32 13.30
N VAL A 248 -3.96 6.10 12.21
CA VAL A 248 -4.11 5.60 10.85
C VAL A 248 -2.80 5.79 10.10
N ILE A 249 -2.21 4.70 9.62
CA ILE A 249 -1.05 4.74 8.73
C ILE A 249 -1.50 4.29 7.35
N LYS A 250 -1.32 5.14 6.34
CA LYS A 250 -1.51 4.76 4.94
C LYS A 250 -0.17 4.57 4.28
N ASP A 251 0.05 3.43 3.64
CA ASP A 251 1.25 3.22 2.82
C ASP A 251 0.93 2.53 1.48
N VAL A 252 1.92 2.50 0.60
CA VAL A 252 1.86 1.86 -0.74
C VAL A 252 2.99 0.87 -1.00
N ARG A 253 3.89 0.68 -0.01
CA ARG A 253 5.17 -0.04 -0.14
C ARG A 253 5.22 -1.42 0.53
N LEU A 254 4.17 -1.79 1.26
CA LEU A 254 4.00 -3.16 1.74
C LEU A 254 3.51 -4.02 0.56
N LEU A 255 4.17 -5.14 0.31
CA LEU A 255 3.88 -6.02 -0.84
C LEU A 255 3.19 -7.32 -0.43
N ASP A 256 3.14 -7.64 0.85
CA ASP A 256 2.57 -8.90 1.33
C ASP A 256 1.89 -8.68 2.68
N LEU A 257 0.57 -8.88 2.70
CA LEU A 257 -0.28 -8.75 3.89
C LEU A 257 0.17 -9.69 5.04
N GLY A 258 0.77 -10.84 4.72
CA GLY A 258 1.31 -11.79 5.69
C GLY A 258 2.40 -11.17 6.59
N VAL A 259 3.11 -10.16 6.10
CA VAL A 259 4.11 -9.41 6.86
C VAL A 259 3.51 -8.70 8.08
N LEU A 260 2.21 -8.38 8.04
CA LEU A 260 1.51 -7.73 9.15
C LEU A 260 1.03 -8.70 10.23
N VAL A 261 1.07 -10.02 10.02
CA VAL A 261 0.54 -10.99 11.00
C VAL A 261 1.19 -10.86 12.38
N PRO A 262 2.51 -10.66 12.52
CA PRO A 262 3.12 -10.42 13.83
C PRO A 262 2.62 -9.15 14.54
N LEU A 263 2.12 -8.14 13.80
CA LEU A 263 1.53 -6.93 14.37
C LEU A 263 0.04 -7.13 14.68
N LEU A 264 -0.66 -7.93 13.88
CA LEU A 264 -2.06 -8.30 14.11
C LEU A 264 -2.26 -9.21 15.32
N ARG A 265 -1.21 -9.96 15.70
CA ARG A 265 -1.16 -10.81 16.91
C ARG A 265 -0.56 -10.10 18.13
N ASP A 266 -0.03 -8.89 17.98
CA ASP A 266 0.61 -8.15 19.06
C ASP A 266 -0.46 -7.64 20.04
N PRO A 267 -0.50 -8.11 21.30
CA PRO A 267 -1.53 -7.70 22.26
C PRO A 267 -1.44 -6.23 22.64
N GLY A 268 -0.31 -5.55 22.37
CA GLY A 268 -0.16 -4.11 22.54
C GLY A 268 -0.69 -3.28 21.37
N LEU A 269 -1.20 -3.92 20.31
CA LEU A 269 -1.73 -3.25 19.11
C LEU A 269 -3.12 -3.78 18.76
N ASN A 270 -4.14 -2.95 18.90
CA ASN A 270 -5.44 -3.20 18.30
C ASN A 270 -5.45 -2.89 16.79
N LEU A 271 -4.68 -3.65 16.01
CA LEU A 271 -4.49 -3.43 14.57
C LEU A 271 -5.66 -3.97 13.74
N LYS A 272 -6.07 -3.17 12.75
CA LYS A 272 -7.00 -3.50 11.68
C LYS A 272 -6.40 -3.08 10.33
N VAL A 273 -6.70 -3.83 9.26
CA VAL A 273 -6.21 -3.55 7.92
C VAL A 273 -7.36 -3.20 6.99
N VAL A 274 -7.26 -2.05 6.32
CA VAL A 274 -8.14 -1.69 5.21
C VAL A 274 -7.35 -1.82 3.92
N GLN A 275 -7.65 -2.83 3.10
CA GLN A 275 -6.97 -3.03 1.83
C GLN A 275 -7.77 -2.45 0.67
N LEU A 276 -7.14 -1.51 -0.05
CA LEU A 276 -7.73 -0.83 -1.19
C LEU A 276 -7.22 -1.40 -2.51
N PHE A 277 -8.17 -1.90 -3.31
CA PHE A 277 -7.95 -2.34 -4.67
C PHE A 277 -8.55 -1.35 -5.67
N ARG A 278 -8.06 -1.39 -6.91
CA ARG A 278 -8.59 -0.64 -8.05
C ARG A 278 -8.39 -1.47 -9.30
N ASP A 279 -9.21 -1.27 -10.32
CA ASP A 279 -9.02 -1.91 -11.62
C ASP A 279 -7.56 -1.73 -12.09
N PRO A 280 -6.80 -2.82 -12.35
CA PRO A 280 -5.40 -2.71 -12.70
C PRO A 280 -5.17 -1.96 -14.01
N ARG A 281 -6.14 -1.91 -14.92
CA ARG A 281 -6.09 -1.11 -16.16
C ARG A 281 -6.16 0.38 -15.84
N ALA A 282 -7.05 0.77 -14.93
CA ALA A 282 -7.13 2.14 -14.41
C ALA A 282 -5.86 2.54 -13.64
N VAL A 283 -5.30 1.60 -12.85
CA VAL A 283 -4.00 1.78 -12.19
C VAL A 283 -2.90 1.99 -13.23
N HIS A 284 -2.80 1.15 -14.25
CA HIS A 284 -1.79 1.23 -15.30
C HIS A 284 -1.83 2.58 -16.02
N ASN A 285 -3.00 3.02 -16.50
CA ASN A 285 -3.22 4.33 -17.11
C ASN A 285 -2.74 5.47 -16.19
N SER A 286 -3.09 5.39 -14.90
CA SER A 286 -2.69 6.38 -13.90
C SER A 286 -1.18 6.37 -13.60
N ARG A 287 -0.53 5.20 -13.67
CA ARG A 287 0.92 5.05 -13.53
C ARG A 287 1.65 5.67 -14.72
N LEU A 288 1.21 5.42 -15.95
CA LEU A 288 1.80 6.00 -17.17
C LEU A 288 1.79 7.54 -17.13
N LYS A 289 0.68 8.15 -16.69
CA LYS A 289 0.59 9.60 -16.46
C LYS A 289 1.58 10.12 -15.40
N SER A 290 1.99 9.26 -14.48
CA SER A 290 2.88 9.60 -13.35
C SER A 290 4.28 9.00 -13.52
N ARG A 291 4.68 8.63 -14.75
CA ARG A 291 5.88 7.82 -15.03
C ARG A 291 7.17 8.35 -14.41
N GLN A 292 7.39 9.65 -14.47
CA GLN A 292 8.60 10.28 -13.93
C GLN A 292 8.69 10.11 -12.41
N GLY A 293 7.57 10.27 -11.69
CA GLY A 293 7.53 10.14 -10.24
C GLY A 293 7.52 8.70 -9.73
N LEU A 294 7.23 7.71 -10.58
CA LEU A 294 7.12 6.30 -10.19
C LEU A 294 8.28 5.43 -10.67
N LEU A 295 9.15 5.93 -11.55
CA LEU A 295 10.20 5.12 -12.18
C LEU A 295 11.12 4.47 -11.14
N ARG A 296 11.63 5.26 -10.19
CA ARG A 296 12.55 4.79 -9.14
C ARG A 296 11.96 3.65 -8.32
N GLU A 297 10.72 3.80 -7.85
CA GLU A 297 10.05 2.78 -7.05
C GLU A 297 9.62 1.57 -7.91
N SER A 298 9.28 1.79 -9.18
CA SER A 298 8.99 0.69 -10.12
C SER A 298 10.21 -0.20 -10.36
N ILE A 299 11.40 0.39 -10.47
CA ILE A 299 12.67 -0.35 -10.55
C ILE A 299 12.86 -1.20 -9.29
N GLN A 300 12.64 -0.60 -8.12
CA GLN A 300 12.80 -1.28 -6.83
C GLN A 300 11.85 -2.47 -6.65
N VAL A 301 10.59 -2.33 -7.08
CA VAL A 301 9.59 -3.41 -7.14
C VAL A 301 9.98 -4.48 -8.15
N LEU A 302 10.41 -4.10 -9.36
CA LEU A 302 10.76 -5.08 -10.39
C LEU A 302 11.99 -5.91 -10.02
N ARG A 303 12.93 -5.34 -9.25
CA ARG A 303 14.13 -6.04 -8.78
C ARG A 303 13.80 -7.27 -7.95
N THR A 304 12.64 -7.33 -7.29
CA THR A 304 12.16 -8.51 -6.54
C THR A 304 12.13 -9.77 -7.41
N ARG A 305 11.76 -9.66 -8.69
CA ARG A 305 11.73 -10.82 -9.61
C ARG A 305 13.10 -11.16 -10.23
N GLN A 306 13.98 -10.19 -10.33
CA GLN A 306 15.24 -10.33 -11.05
C GLN A 306 16.42 -10.25 -10.07
N ARG A 307 16.82 -11.40 -9.52
CA ARG A 307 17.97 -11.48 -8.61
C ARG A 307 19.30 -11.45 -9.38
N GLY A 308 20.29 -10.75 -8.81
CA GLY A 308 21.69 -10.77 -9.26
C GLY A 308 21.99 -10.00 -10.56
N ASP A 309 23.02 -10.47 -11.29
CA ASP A 309 23.59 -9.82 -12.48
C ASP A 309 22.58 -9.62 -13.63
N ARG A 310 21.52 -10.43 -13.69
CA ARG A 310 20.46 -10.29 -14.69
C ARG A 310 19.78 -8.92 -14.60
N PHE A 311 19.54 -8.41 -13.40
CA PHE A 311 18.92 -7.09 -13.24
C PHE A 311 19.88 -5.97 -13.64
N HIS A 312 21.17 -6.08 -13.32
CA HIS A 312 22.17 -5.09 -13.75
C HIS A 312 22.25 -5.01 -15.28
N ARG A 313 22.18 -6.16 -15.97
CA ARG A 313 22.08 -6.19 -17.43
C ARG A 313 20.79 -5.55 -17.94
N VAL A 314 19.66 -5.76 -17.28
CA VAL A 314 18.39 -5.12 -17.65
C VAL A 314 18.45 -3.60 -17.44
N LEU A 315 19.02 -3.13 -16.33
CA LEU A 315 19.25 -1.70 -16.07
C LEU A 315 20.16 -1.08 -17.14
N LEU A 316 21.30 -1.71 -17.43
CA LEU A 316 22.23 -1.26 -18.48
C LEU A 316 21.59 -1.26 -19.87
N ALA A 317 20.86 -2.32 -20.22
CA ALA A 317 20.14 -2.42 -21.50
C ALA A 317 19.10 -1.30 -21.67
N HIS A 318 18.52 -0.82 -20.55
CA HIS A 318 17.57 0.29 -20.52
C HIS A 318 18.22 1.64 -20.17
N GLY A 319 19.56 1.72 -20.14
CA GLY A 319 20.31 2.98 -19.94
C GLY A 319 20.28 3.54 -18.51
N VAL A 320 19.80 2.77 -17.53
CA VAL A 320 19.82 3.17 -16.12
C VAL A 320 21.23 2.94 -15.57
N GLY A 321 21.97 4.03 -15.30
CA GLY A 321 23.36 3.98 -14.80
C GLY A 321 24.44 4.34 -15.83
N ALA A 322 24.08 4.76 -17.06
CA ALA A 322 25.04 5.27 -18.01
C ALA A 322 25.64 6.61 -17.53
N ARG A 323 26.98 6.71 -17.49
CA ARG A 323 27.69 7.97 -17.16
C ARG A 323 27.24 9.09 -18.10
N PRO A 324 27.03 10.32 -17.60
CA PRO A 324 26.79 11.47 -18.46
C PRO A 324 28.04 11.69 -19.33
N GLY A 325 27.94 11.46 -20.63
CA GLY A 325 29.05 11.60 -21.59
C GLY A 325 29.34 10.38 -22.48
N GLY A 326 28.70 9.23 -22.27
CA GLY A 326 28.79 8.09 -23.18
C GLY A 326 27.88 8.27 -24.40
N GLN A 327 28.43 8.23 -25.61
CA GLN A 327 27.68 8.22 -26.87
C GLN A 327 26.88 6.92 -27.05
N SER A 328 25.82 6.73 -26.27
CA SER A 328 24.77 5.76 -26.57
C SER A 328 23.70 6.48 -27.37
N ARG A 329 23.47 6.03 -28.61
CA ARG A 329 22.33 6.42 -29.47
C ARG A 329 21.11 6.68 -28.58
N ALA A 330 20.65 7.93 -28.57
CA ALA A 330 19.53 8.37 -27.75
C ALA A 330 18.23 7.69 -28.22
N LEU A 331 17.96 6.46 -27.76
CA LEU A 331 16.59 5.95 -27.76
C LEU A 331 15.74 6.90 -26.89
N PRO A 332 14.54 7.29 -27.34
CA PRO A 332 13.71 8.22 -26.60
C PRO A 332 13.46 7.72 -25.18
N ALA A 333 13.52 8.62 -24.20
CA ALA A 333 13.40 8.26 -22.78
C ALA A 333 12.06 7.62 -22.41
N ALA A 334 11.01 7.81 -23.23
CA ALA A 334 9.64 7.37 -22.97
C ALA A 334 9.47 5.83 -22.94
N PRO A 335 9.81 5.05 -23.99
CA PRO A 335 9.63 3.60 -23.99
C PRO A 335 10.40 2.86 -22.88
N ARG A 336 11.43 3.48 -22.30
CA ARG A 336 12.22 2.89 -21.20
C ARG A 336 11.46 2.86 -19.87
N ALA A 337 10.74 3.93 -19.55
CA ALA A 337 10.00 4.00 -18.29
C ALA A 337 8.80 3.05 -18.29
N ASP A 338 8.14 2.92 -19.44
CA ASP A 338 6.94 2.09 -19.59
C ASP A 338 7.24 0.61 -19.28
N PHE A 339 8.41 0.09 -19.70
CA PHE A 339 8.85 -1.27 -19.35
C PHE A 339 8.88 -1.50 -17.82
N PHE A 340 9.55 -0.62 -17.08
CA PHE A 340 9.63 -0.74 -15.61
C PHE A 340 8.26 -0.57 -14.95
N LEU A 341 7.44 0.35 -15.46
CA LEU A 341 6.10 0.61 -14.93
C LEU A 341 5.16 -0.58 -15.14
N THR A 342 5.20 -1.22 -16.31
CA THR A 342 4.41 -2.41 -16.61
C THR A 342 4.91 -3.60 -15.81
N GLY A 343 6.21 -3.89 -15.82
CA GLY A 343 6.77 -5.01 -15.05
C GLY A 343 6.51 -4.90 -13.55
N ALA A 344 6.58 -3.68 -12.98
CA ALA A 344 6.23 -3.45 -11.59
C ALA A 344 4.73 -3.69 -11.30
N LEU A 345 3.84 -3.38 -12.26
CA LEU A 345 2.42 -3.67 -12.11
C LEU A 345 2.13 -5.17 -12.05
N GLU A 346 2.85 -5.98 -12.81
CA GLU A 346 2.72 -7.44 -12.75
C GLU A 346 3.07 -7.96 -11.34
N VAL A 347 4.19 -7.53 -10.77
CA VAL A 347 4.60 -7.87 -9.39
C VAL A 347 3.54 -7.43 -8.37
N ILE A 348 2.96 -6.24 -8.57
CA ILE A 348 1.86 -5.73 -7.73
C ILE A 348 0.62 -6.61 -7.84
N CYS A 349 0.26 -7.08 -9.05
CA CYS A 349 -0.89 -7.96 -9.24
C CYS A 349 -0.68 -9.36 -8.64
N GLU A 350 0.55 -9.87 -8.66
CA GLU A 350 0.90 -11.10 -7.93
C GLU A 350 0.78 -10.92 -6.41
N ALA A 351 1.27 -9.79 -5.88
CA ALA A 351 1.10 -9.42 -4.48
C ALA A 351 -0.39 -9.34 -4.09
N TRP A 352 -1.22 -8.68 -4.90
CA TRP A 352 -2.66 -8.64 -4.69
C TRP A 352 -3.29 -10.03 -4.69
N LEU A 353 -2.88 -10.92 -5.60
CA LEU A 353 -3.37 -12.29 -5.62
C LEU A 353 -3.02 -13.03 -4.32
N ARG A 354 -1.76 -12.92 -3.85
CA ARG A 354 -1.33 -13.53 -2.57
C ARG A 354 -2.15 -13.00 -1.41
N ASP A 355 -2.34 -11.68 -1.31
CA ASP A 355 -3.13 -11.05 -0.25
C ASP A 355 -4.60 -11.51 -0.26
N LEU A 356 -5.20 -11.61 -1.45
CA LEU A 356 -6.59 -12.05 -1.61
C LEU A 356 -6.77 -13.52 -1.21
N LEU A 357 -5.82 -14.38 -1.58
CA LEU A 357 -5.83 -15.79 -1.19
C LEU A 357 -5.60 -15.94 0.32
N PHE A 358 -4.65 -15.19 0.88
CA PHE A 358 -4.38 -15.13 2.31
C PHE A 358 -5.62 -14.71 3.11
N ALA A 359 -6.25 -13.59 2.72
CA ALA A 359 -7.46 -13.10 3.38
C ALA A 359 -8.66 -14.06 3.25
N ARG A 360 -8.77 -14.78 2.12
CA ARG A 360 -9.82 -15.78 1.90
C ARG A 360 -9.65 -17.00 2.81
N GLY A 361 -8.41 -17.45 3.03
CA GLY A 361 -8.07 -18.56 3.92
C GLY A 361 -7.91 -18.18 5.40
N ALA A 362 -8.14 -16.92 5.76
CA ALA A 362 -7.86 -16.41 7.10
C ALA A 362 -8.84 -16.94 8.17
N PRO A 363 -8.35 -17.22 9.40
CA PRO A 363 -9.21 -17.57 10.53
C PRO A 363 -10.18 -16.43 10.90
N ALA A 364 -11.23 -16.75 11.66
CA ALA A 364 -12.31 -15.80 11.98
C ALA A 364 -11.81 -14.51 12.66
N TRP A 365 -10.89 -14.61 13.62
CA TRP A 365 -10.33 -13.45 14.32
C TRP A 365 -9.65 -12.46 13.35
N LEU A 366 -8.93 -12.98 12.35
CA LEU A 366 -8.23 -12.18 11.36
C LEU A 366 -9.20 -11.57 10.34
N ARG A 367 -10.21 -12.32 9.90
CA ARG A 367 -11.28 -11.81 9.03
C ARG A 367 -12.02 -10.61 9.64
N ARG A 368 -12.24 -10.61 10.97
CA ARG A 368 -12.86 -9.48 11.70
C ARG A 368 -11.98 -8.21 11.72
N ARG A 369 -10.66 -8.37 11.52
CA ARG A 369 -9.67 -7.28 11.51
C ARG A 369 -9.26 -6.84 10.11
N TYR A 370 -9.90 -7.36 9.06
CA TYR A 370 -9.57 -7.05 7.66
C TYR A 370 -10.79 -6.54 6.89
N LEU A 371 -10.63 -5.41 6.20
CA LEU A 371 -11.65 -4.80 5.34
C LEU A 371 -11.13 -4.65 3.91
N ARG A 372 -11.79 -5.34 2.97
CA ARG A 372 -11.57 -5.17 1.53
C ARG A 372 -12.45 -4.05 0.96
N LEU A 373 -11.85 -3.12 0.22
CA LEU A 373 -12.51 -2.03 -0.48
C LEU A 373 -12.03 -1.93 -1.94
N ARG A 374 -12.95 -1.68 -2.88
CA ARG A 374 -12.61 -1.27 -4.25
C ARG A 374 -12.77 0.23 -4.40
N TYR A 375 -11.84 0.86 -5.11
CA TYR A 375 -11.88 2.28 -5.41
C TYR A 375 -13.16 2.67 -6.16
N GLU A 376 -13.60 1.82 -7.07
CA GLU A 376 -14.81 1.98 -7.88
C GLU A 376 -16.07 2.05 -7.00
N ASP A 377 -16.15 1.21 -5.96
CA ASP A 377 -17.27 1.24 -5.01
C ASP A 377 -17.23 2.50 -4.15
N LEU A 378 -16.02 2.94 -3.74
CA LEU A 378 -15.81 4.19 -3.00
C LEU A 378 -16.21 5.43 -3.81
N VAL A 379 -15.96 5.42 -5.13
CA VAL A 379 -16.36 6.50 -6.04
C VAL A 379 -17.85 6.46 -6.36
N ARG A 380 -18.41 5.26 -6.58
CA ARG A 380 -19.83 5.09 -6.92
C ARG A 380 -20.74 5.46 -5.74
N GLN A 381 -20.38 5.01 -4.53
CA GLN A 381 -21.19 5.16 -3.32
C GLN A 381 -20.37 5.74 -2.14
N PRO A 382 -19.86 6.98 -2.24
CA PRO A 382 -18.91 7.54 -1.28
C PRO A 382 -19.43 7.60 0.15
N ARG A 383 -20.69 8.01 0.37
CA ARG A 383 -21.32 8.04 1.70
C ARG A 383 -21.43 6.64 2.32
N ALA A 384 -21.90 5.66 1.56
CA ALA A 384 -22.09 4.30 2.06
C ALA A 384 -20.75 3.64 2.42
N GLN A 385 -19.74 3.79 1.56
CA GLN A 385 -18.40 3.25 1.82
C GLN A 385 -17.69 3.99 2.96
N LEU A 386 -17.85 5.31 3.08
CA LEU A 386 -17.35 6.07 4.24
C LEU A 386 -17.98 5.56 5.55
N ARG A 387 -19.30 5.41 5.61
CA ARG A 387 -19.97 4.88 6.81
C ARG A 387 -19.50 3.47 7.17
N ARG A 388 -19.31 2.60 6.16
CA ARG A 388 -18.74 1.25 6.35
C ARG A 388 -17.32 1.32 6.91
N LEU A 389 -16.49 2.21 6.38
CA LEU A 389 -15.12 2.45 6.84
C LEU A 389 -15.10 2.94 8.30
N LEU A 390 -15.87 3.98 8.63
CA LEU A 390 -15.91 4.56 9.99
C LEU A 390 -16.40 3.53 11.02
N ARG A 391 -17.44 2.74 10.71
CA ARG A 391 -17.90 1.64 11.58
C ARG A 391 -16.82 0.59 11.81
N PHE A 392 -16.15 0.13 10.76
CA PHE A 392 -15.05 -0.84 10.88
C PHE A 392 -13.91 -0.28 11.75
N SER A 393 -13.63 1.01 11.61
CA SER A 393 -12.62 1.75 12.34
C SER A 393 -13.02 2.20 13.75
N GLY A 394 -14.24 1.91 14.22
CA GLY A 394 -14.72 2.36 15.54
C GLY A 394 -14.89 3.88 15.68
N LEU A 395 -14.92 4.60 14.56
CA LEU A 395 -15.02 6.06 14.51
C LEU A 395 -16.48 6.51 14.41
N ARG A 396 -16.78 7.70 14.96
CA ARG A 396 -18.10 8.31 14.92
C ARG A 396 -18.41 8.83 13.50
N ALA A 397 -19.63 8.62 13.03
CA ALA A 397 -20.08 9.23 11.79
C ALA A 397 -20.28 10.75 11.95
N LEU A 398 -19.76 11.54 11.01
CA LEU A 398 -19.91 13.00 10.98
C LEU A 398 -20.60 13.42 9.68
N ALA A 399 -21.68 14.19 9.77
CA ALA A 399 -22.39 14.68 8.58
C ALA A 399 -21.50 15.49 7.63
N ALA A 400 -20.57 16.28 8.18
CA ALA A 400 -19.59 17.03 7.40
C ALA A 400 -18.65 16.13 6.58
N LEU A 401 -18.30 14.93 7.07
CA LEU A 401 -17.49 13.98 6.31
C LEU A 401 -18.29 13.32 5.17
N ASP A 402 -19.59 13.07 5.36
CA ASP A 402 -20.47 12.57 4.28
C ASP A 402 -20.55 13.59 3.13
N ALA A 403 -20.65 14.88 3.44
CA ALA A 403 -20.62 15.96 2.45
C ALA A 403 -19.25 16.08 1.77
N PHE A 404 -18.17 16.01 2.55
CA PHE A 404 -16.80 16.04 2.05
C PHE A 404 -16.50 14.88 1.09
N ALA A 405 -16.88 13.65 1.44
CA ALA A 405 -16.66 12.47 0.59
C ALA A 405 -17.39 12.58 -0.76
N LEU A 406 -18.60 13.14 -0.79
CA LEU A 406 -19.29 13.44 -2.03
C LEU A 406 -18.57 14.52 -2.84
N ASN A 407 -18.22 15.64 -2.22
CA ASN A 407 -17.54 16.73 -2.91
C ASN A 407 -16.22 16.25 -3.53
N MET A 408 -15.44 15.45 -2.80
CA MET A 408 -14.17 14.91 -3.28
C MET A 408 -14.30 13.97 -4.49
N THR A 409 -15.48 13.36 -4.71
CA THR A 409 -15.75 12.46 -5.84
C THR A 409 -16.53 13.10 -6.98
N ARG A 410 -17.16 14.26 -6.74
CA ARG A 410 -18.05 14.97 -7.69
C ARG A 410 -17.64 16.42 -7.95
N GLY A 411 -16.47 16.84 -7.45
CA GLY A 411 -15.99 18.22 -7.58
C GLY A 411 -15.56 18.56 -9.00
N ALA A 412 -15.34 19.85 -9.24
CA ALA A 412 -15.05 20.40 -10.57
C ALA A 412 -13.55 20.67 -10.84
N ALA A 413 -12.64 20.34 -9.91
CA ALA A 413 -11.23 20.69 -10.07
C ALA A 413 -10.57 19.93 -11.24
N TYR A 414 -9.91 20.65 -12.14
CA TYR A 414 -9.12 20.06 -13.21
C TYR A 414 -7.77 19.58 -12.68
N GLY A 415 -7.44 18.30 -12.89
CA GLY A 415 -6.29 17.64 -12.26
C GLY A 415 -5.22 17.13 -13.22
N ALA A 416 -5.16 17.63 -14.47
CA ALA A 416 -4.26 17.07 -15.48
C ALA A 416 -2.78 17.37 -15.19
N ASP A 417 -2.45 18.56 -14.70
CA ASP A 417 -1.05 19.02 -14.64
C ASP A 417 -0.29 18.59 -13.38
N ARG A 418 -0.99 18.11 -12.34
CA ARG A 418 -0.39 17.70 -11.07
C ARG A 418 -0.87 16.30 -10.67
N PRO A 419 -0.28 15.23 -11.21
CA PRO A 419 -0.81 13.87 -11.06
C PRO A 419 -0.87 13.36 -9.62
N PHE A 420 -0.04 13.90 -8.72
CA PHE A 420 0.03 13.54 -7.29
C PHE A 420 -0.74 14.49 -6.36
N HIS A 421 -1.27 15.60 -6.88
CA HIS A 421 -2.08 16.53 -6.10
C HIS A 421 -3.49 15.96 -5.89
N LEU A 422 -3.98 16.03 -4.65
CA LEU A 422 -5.33 15.61 -4.30
C LEU A 422 -6.26 16.82 -4.38
N SER A 423 -7.33 16.71 -5.15
CA SER A 423 -8.34 17.76 -5.31
C SER A 423 -9.74 17.15 -5.41
N ALA A 424 -10.76 17.96 -5.13
CA ALA A 424 -12.15 17.61 -5.37
C ALA A 424 -12.45 17.64 -6.87
N ARG A 425 -12.34 16.48 -7.52
CA ARG A 425 -12.54 16.30 -8.97
C ARG A 425 -13.51 15.15 -9.23
N ASP A 426 -14.08 15.07 -10.43
CA ASP A 426 -14.93 13.95 -10.80
C ASP A 426 -14.12 12.66 -10.87
N ALA A 427 -14.25 11.84 -9.84
CA ALA A 427 -13.50 10.60 -9.72
C ALA A 427 -14.03 9.51 -10.67
N ARG A 428 -15.23 9.67 -11.25
CA ARG A 428 -15.79 8.72 -12.22
C ARG A 428 -15.00 8.69 -13.51
N GLU A 429 -14.53 9.85 -13.99
CA GLU A 429 -13.65 9.92 -15.15
C GLU A 429 -12.40 9.07 -14.93
N ALA A 430 -11.81 9.13 -13.73
CA ALA A 430 -10.63 8.35 -13.40
C ALA A 430 -10.88 6.83 -13.39
N VAL A 431 -12.11 6.37 -13.12
CA VAL A 431 -12.47 4.95 -13.16
C VAL A 431 -12.51 4.43 -14.60
N HIS A 432 -13.07 5.18 -15.54
CA HIS A 432 -13.32 4.71 -16.92
C HIS A 432 -12.24 5.14 -17.93
N ALA A 433 -11.44 6.15 -17.60
CA ALA A 433 -10.45 6.77 -18.49
C ALA A 433 -9.45 5.81 -19.16
N TRP A 434 -9.22 4.61 -18.62
CA TRP A 434 -8.32 3.64 -19.24
C TRP A 434 -8.87 3.09 -20.55
N ARG A 435 -10.20 3.05 -20.72
CA ARG A 435 -10.88 2.52 -21.91
C ARG A 435 -10.53 3.31 -23.18
N GLU A 436 -10.41 4.62 -23.03
CA GLU A 436 -10.10 5.54 -24.13
C GLU A 436 -8.61 5.85 -24.25
N ARG A 437 -7.84 5.72 -23.14
CA ARG A 437 -6.44 6.18 -23.06
C ARG A 437 -5.40 5.08 -23.19
N LEU A 438 -5.75 3.82 -22.98
CA LEU A 438 -4.83 2.69 -23.18
C LEU A 438 -5.06 2.06 -24.55
N SER A 439 -3.99 1.63 -25.20
CA SER A 439 -4.10 0.82 -26.41
C SER A 439 -4.63 -0.58 -26.09
N ARG A 440 -5.24 -1.25 -27.09
CA ARG A 440 -5.71 -2.63 -26.93
C ARG A 440 -4.58 -3.58 -26.49
N GLU A 441 -3.35 -3.33 -26.93
CA GLU A 441 -2.18 -4.12 -26.52
C GLU A 441 -1.85 -3.90 -25.04
N GLN A 442 -1.82 -2.65 -24.57
CA GLN A 442 -1.60 -2.35 -23.15
C GLN A 442 -2.69 -2.96 -22.28
N VAL A 443 -3.95 -2.90 -22.71
CA VAL A 443 -5.07 -3.54 -22.00
C VAL A 443 -4.87 -5.05 -21.92
N ARG A 444 -4.58 -5.72 -23.04
CA ARG A 444 -4.29 -7.17 -23.07
C ARG A 444 -3.13 -7.55 -22.16
N GLN A 445 -2.05 -6.78 -22.16
CA GLN A 445 -0.89 -7.04 -21.32
C GLN A 445 -1.24 -6.97 -19.83
N VAL A 446 -1.99 -5.93 -19.42
CA VAL A 446 -2.46 -5.79 -18.03
C VAL A 446 -3.42 -6.93 -17.66
N GLU A 447 -4.37 -7.26 -18.52
CA GLU A 447 -5.33 -8.33 -18.27
C GLU A 447 -4.65 -9.70 -18.18
N ALA A 448 -3.67 -9.99 -19.03
CA ALA A 448 -2.90 -11.22 -18.96
C ALA A 448 -2.13 -11.32 -17.64
N ALA A 449 -1.46 -10.25 -17.23
CA ALA A 449 -0.67 -10.22 -16.00
C ALA A 449 -1.51 -10.27 -14.72
N CYS A 450 -2.66 -9.58 -14.72
CA CYS A 450 -3.48 -9.38 -13.51
C CYS A 450 -4.73 -10.27 -13.46
N ALA A 451 -4.94 -11.11 -14.47
CA ALA A 451 -6.15 -11.93 -14.65
C ALA A 451 -6.63 -12.65 -13.39
N PRO A 452 -5.78 -13.39 -12.65
CA PRO A 452 -6.24 -14.11 -11.46
C PRO A 452 -6.76 -13.17 -10.37
N ALA A 453 -6.06 -12.05 -10.13
CA ALA A 453 -6.47 -11.05 -9.15
C ALA A 453 -7.74 -10.31 -9.61
N MET A 454 -7.84 -9.95 -10.89
CA MET A 454 -9.04 -9.33 -11.47
C MET A 454 -10.29 -10.17 -11.25
N ARG A 455 -10.20 -11.49 -11.50
CA ARG A 455 -11.31 -12.43 -11.27
C ARG A 455 -11.77 -12.44 -9.81
N LEU A 456 -10.84 -12.48 -8.84
CA LEU A 456 -11.17 -12.47 -7.41
C LEU A 456 -11.74 -11.11 -6.92
N LEU A 457 -11.45 -10.04 -7.65
CA LEU A 457 -11.94 -8.68 -7.39
C LEU A 457 -13.18 -8.32 -8.21
N ALA A 458 -13.69 -9.26 -9.02
CA ALA A 458 -14.81 -9.09 -9.94
C ALA A 458 -14.62 -7.90 -10.90
N TYR A 459 -13.43 -7.79 -11.50
CA TYR A 459 -13.19 -6.92 -12.65
C TYR A 459 -13.29 -7.76 -13.94
N PRO A 460 -14.29 -7.50 -14.80
CA PRO A 460 -14.45 -8.23 -16.06
C PRO A 460 -13.36 -7.88 -17.07
N ARG A 461 -12.98 -8.83 -17.92
CA ARG A 461 -12.02 -8.60 -19.02
C ARG A 461 -12.65 -7.79 -20.15
N SER A 462 -11.80 -7.15 -20.96
CA SER A 462 -12.21 -6.34 -22.12
C SER A 462 -12.69 -7.26 -23.25
N GLY A 463 -13.93 -7.72 -23.12
CA GLY A 463 -14.58 -8.70 -24.00
C GLY A 463 -15.76 -9.40 -23.33
N GLU A 464 -15.74 -9.51 -22.00
CA GLU A 464 -16.82 -10.14 -21.20
C GLU A 464 -17.94 -9.14 -20.84
N GLU A 465 -17.67 -7.83 -20.94
CA GLU A 465 -18.65 -6.79 -20.57
C GLU A 465 -19.81 -6.63 -21.56
N GLY A 466 -19.76 -7.31 -22.72
CA GLY A 466 -20.84 -7.29 -23.72
C GLY A 466 -22.11 -8.02 -23.28
N ASP A 467 -22.03 -8.89 -22.26
CA ASP A 467 -23.15 -9.72 -21.81
C ASP A 467 -23.78 -9.27 -20.49
N ALA A 468 -23.23 -8.23 -19.84
CA ALA A 468 -23.75 -7.68 -18.59
C ALA A 468 -24.61 -6.43 -18.87
N GLU A 469 -25.89 -6.67 -19.11
CA GLU A 469 -26.93 -5.67 -19.33
C GLU A 469 -26.86 -4.54 -18.27
N GLN A 470 -26.71 -3.30 -18.72
CA GLN A 470 -26.87 -2.13 -17.86
C GLN A 470 -28.29 -2.15 -17.28
N PRO A 471 -28.48 -2.01 -15.95
CA PRO A 471 -29.82 -1.83 -15.41
C PRO A 471 -30.42 -0.59 -16.06
N ARG A 472 -31.52 -0.75 -16.79
CA ARG A 472 -32.31 0.35 -17.32
C ARG A 472 -32.71 1.25 -16.14
N GLU A 473 -32.24 2.49 -16.15
CA GLU A 473 -32.77 3.55 -15.29
C GLU A 473 -34.25 3.71 -15.65
N GLY A 474 -35.17 3.20 -14.82
CA GLY A 474 -36.60 3.32 -15.10
C GLY A 474 -37.57 2.53 -14.23
N GLU A 475 -37.17 1.47 -13.52
CA GLU A 475 -38.10 0.71 -12.68
C GLU A 475 -38.05 1.14 -11.21
N THR A 476 -39.01 1.99 -10.85
CA THR A 476 -39.46 2.24 -9.49
C THR A 476 -39.98 0.93 -8.88
N PRO A 477 -39.44 0.42 -7.76
CA PRO A 477 -40.05 -0.72 -7.09
C PRO A 477 -41.35 -0.27 -6.40
N LEU A 478 -42.48 -0.84 -6.85
CA LEU A 478 -43.77 -0.79 -6.17
C LEU A 478 -43.62 -1.24 -4.72
N GLU A 479 -44.17 -0.44 -3.81
CA GLU A 479 -44.43 -0.81 -2.43
C GLU A 479 -45.37 -2.03 -2.40
N MET A 480 -44.98 -3.06 -1.65
CA MET A 480 -45.89 -4.08 -1.16
C MET A 480 -45.99 -3.90 0.36
N ASP A 481 -47.09 -3.32 0.78
CA ASP A 481 -47.64 -3.49 2.12
C ASP A 481 -47.83 -4.98 2.41
N ALA A 482 -47.37 -5.41 3.58
CA ALA A 482 -47.79 -6.63 4.23
C ALA A 482 -48.03 -6.31 5.71
N ASP A 483 -49.21 -5.77 5.95
CA ASP A 483 -49.93 -5.83 7.21
C ASP A 483 -50.12 -7.31 7.61
N GLY A 484 -49.97 -7.65 8.90
CA GLY A 484 -50.32 -8.99 9.38
C GLY A 484 -49.53 -9.55 10.57
N ALA A 485 -49.99 -9.17 11.77
CA ALA A 485 -50.17 -10.03 12.95
C ALA A 485 -48.97 -10.79 13.56
N THR A 486 -48.39 -10.25 14.64
CA THR A 486 -48.57 -10.76 16.03
C THR A 486 -48.07 -9.75 17.05
#